data_AF-A0A843FP32-F1
#
_entry.id   AF-A0A843FP32-F1
#
_cell.length_a   1.000
_cell.length_b   1.000
_cell.length_c   1.000
_cell.angle_alpha   90.00
_cell.angle_beta   90.00
_cell.angle_gamma   90.00
#
_symmetry.space_group_name_H-M   'P 1'
#
loop_
_entity.id
_entity.type
_entity.pdbx_description
1 polymer ?
#
loop_
_entity_poly.entity_id
_entity_poly.type
_entity_poly.pdbx_seq_one_letter_code
_entity_poly.pdbx_strand_id
1 'polypeptide(L)'
;MIGFETIFSALVVVTLLLVLLSVPSALITLIHSSGQYKKYTLMRARRGDDPTSIPKKHLVEWNAVRTDVGYITVLTQELEKLSALRPALFNSEVSAILIVVLMIVPGFEKGVFILMAILLALCLFVLVYGYRIMKRFGEAYVVTARNMSDKGEDSNDSMYV
;
A
#
# COMPACT_ATOMS: atom_id res chain seq x y z
N MET A 1 2.61 8.60 -42.78
CA MET A 1 1.54 8.99 -41.85
C MET A 1 1.28 7.81 -40.93
N ILE A 2 1.27 8.01 -39.61
CA ILE A 2 0.93 6.94 -38.67
C ILE A 2 -0.57 6.69 -38.81
N GLY A 3 -0.96 5.45 -39.11
CA GLY A 3 -2.37 5.08 -39.25
C GLY A 3 -3.07 5.03 -37.89
N PHE A 4 -4.37 5.31 -37.87
CA PHE A 4 -5.19 5.23 -36.67
C PHE A 4 -5.11 3.85 -35.98
N GLU A 5 -5.03 2.78 -36.77
CA GLU A 5 -4.87 1.40 -36.28
C GLU A 5 -3.55 1.18 -35.54
N THR A 6 -2.48 1.84 -35.97
CA THR A 6 -1.16 1.75 -35.32
C THR A 6 -1.18 2.43 -33.94
N ILE A 7 -1.88 3.55 -33.83
CA ILE A 7 -2.08 4.28 -32.55
C ILE A 7 -2.94 3.45 -31.60
N PHE A 8 -4.03 2.86 -32.12
CA PHE A 8 -4.93 2.01 -31.33
C PHE A 8 -4.21 0.77 -30.79
N SER A 9 -3.45 0.07 -31.63
CA SER A 9 -2.62 -1.08 -31.23
C SER A 9 -1.60 -0.69 -30.14
N ALA A 10 -0.88 0.41 -30.32
CA ALA A 10 0.09 0.88 -29.34
C ALA A 10 -0.57 1.19 -27.98
N LEU A 11 -1.74 1.83 -27.98
CA LEU A 11 -2.50 2.12 -26.76
C LEU A 11 -2.95 0.84 -26.04
N VAL A 12 -3.40 -0.19 -26.77
CA VAL A 12 -3.77 -1.48 -26.20
C VAL A 12 -2.56 -2.15 -25.52
N VAL A 13 -1.40 -2.15 -26.18
CA VAL A 13 -0.16 -2.72 -25.63
C VAL A 13 0.30 -1.97 -24.37
N VAL A 14 0.28 -0.63 -24.40
CA VAL A 14 0.62 0.20 -23.24
C VAL A 14 -0.34 -0.08 -22.08
N THR A 15 -1.64 -0.17 -22.37
CA THR A 15 -2.66 -0.46 -21.35
C THR A 15 -2.42 -1.82 -20.71
N LEU A 16 -2.16 -2.86 -21.51
CA LEU A 16 -1.84 -4.19 -21.03
C LEU A 16 -0.59 -4.20 -20.14
N LEU A 17 0.49 -3.52 -20.56
CA LEU A 17 1.71 -3.40 -19.76
C LEU A 17 1.46 -2.71 -18.42
N LEU A 18 0.69 -1.61 -18.41
CA LEU A 18 0.36 -0.89 -17.19
C LEU A 18 -0.46 -1.77 -16.23
N VAL A 19 -1.40 -2.57 -16.72
CA VAL A 19 -2.17 -3.50 -15.88
C VAL A 19 -1.29 -4.63 -15.35
N LEU A 20 -0.44 -5.21 -16.21
CA LEU A 20 0.49 -6.28 -15.85
C LEU A 20 1.51 -5.86 -14.80
N LEU A 21 1.90 -4.59 -14.76
CA LEU A 21 2.81 -4.06 -13.75
C LEU A 21 2.07 -3.61 -12.49
N SER A 22 0.94 -2.91 -12.63
CA SER A 22 0.23 -2.31 -11.49
C SER A 22 -0.46 -3.34 -10.60
N VAL A 23 -1.13 -4.35 -11.17
CA VAL A 23 -1.94 -5.31 -10.40
C VAL A 23 -1.06 -6.22 -9.50
N PRO A 24 0.01 -6.86 -9.99
CA PRO A 24 0.86 -7.69 -9.15
C PRO A 24 1.61 -6.88 -8.10
N SER A 25 2.14 -5.70 -8.46
CA SER A 25 2.81 -4.82 -7.49
C SER A 25 1.86 -4.38 -6.38
N ALA A 26 0.62 -4.02 -6.71
CA ALA A 26 -0.38 -3.70 -5.69
C ALA A 26 -0.67 -4.92 -4.80
N LEU A 27 -0.89 -6.11 -5.37
CA LEU A 27 -1.16 -7.34 -4.63
C LEU A 27 -0.02 -7.74 -3.68
N ILE A 28 1.24 -7.69 -4.13
CA ILE A 28 2.41 -8.03 -3.31
C ILE A 28 2.49 -7.10 -2.09
N THR A 29 2.32 -5.80 -2.31
CA THR A 29 2.34 -4.78 -1.26
C THR A 29 1.16 -4.97 -0.30
N LEU A 30 -0.03 -5.27 -0.81
CA LEU A 30 -1.23 -5.60 -0.02
C LEU A 30 -0.99 -6.79 0.92
N ILE A 31 -0.35 -7.86 0.43
CA ILE A 31 -0.09 -9.07 1.21
C ILE A 31 0.96 -8.80 2.30
N HIS A 32 2.04 -8.09 1.98
CA HIS A 32 3.16 -7.90 2.91
C HIS A 32 2.96 -6.77 3.93
N SER A 33 2.19 -5.73 3.59
CA SER A 33 2.01 -4.52 4.43
C SER A 33 1.29 -4.77 5.77
N SER A 34 0.50 -5.84 5.90
CA SER A 34 -0.33 -6.06 7.09
C SER A 34 0.35 -6.88 8.19
N GLY A 35 1.32 -7.71 7.84
CA GLY A 35 1.87 -8.73 8.74
C GLY A 35 2.78 -8.15 9.83
N GLN A 36 3.68 -7.25 9.46
CA GLN A 36 4.69 -6.73 10.38
C GLN A 36 4.09 -5.71 11.35
N TYR A 37 3.32 -4.73 10.88
CA TYR A 37 2.67 -3.75 11.74
C TYR A 37 1.77 -4.39 12.79
N LYS A 38 0.91 -5.34 12.40
CA LYS A 38 0.01 -6.05 13.31
C LYS A 38 0.79 -6.84 14.36
N LYS A 39 1.91 -7.45 13.95
CA LYS A 39 2.80 -8.20 14.84
C LYS A 39 3.47 -7.28 15.89
N TYR A 40 4.00 -6.13 15.49
CA TYR A 40 4.67 -5.19 16.41
C TYR A 40 3.71 -4.42 17.32
N THR A 41 2.55 -4.01 16.82
CA THR A 41 1.49 -3.40 17.66
C THR A 41 0.99 -4.38 18.71
N LEU A 42 0.74 -5.65 18.37
CA LEU A 42 0.35 -6.68 19.33
C LEU A 42 1.44 -6.96 20.38
N MET A 43 2.73 -6.98 19.98
CA MET A 43 3.83 -7.15 20.93
C MET A 43 3.92 -5.97 21.91
N ARG A 44 3.71 -4.74 21.44
CA ARG A 44 3.74 -3.55 22.29
C ARG A 44 2.53 -3.44 23.21
N ALA A 45 1.33 -3.82 22.74
CA ALA A 45 0.13 -3.90 23.58
C ALA A 45 0.31 -4.90 24.74
N ARG A 46 0.88 -6.09 24.46
CA ARG A 46 1.15 -7.11 25.48
C ARG A 46 2.16 -6.70 26.55
N ARG A 47 3.03 -5.72 26.28
CA ARG A 47 3.97 -5.18 27.27
C ARG A 47 3.26 -4.38 28.37
N GLY A 48 2.10 -3.79 28.07
CA GLY A 48 1.28 -3.09 29.07
C GLY A 48 0.73 -4.04 30.14
N ASP A 49 0.55 -5.31 29.77
CA ASP A 49 -0.09 -6.31 30.63
C ASP A 49 0.91 -7.30 31.27
N ASP A 50 1.95 -7.77 30.56
CA ASP A 50 3.00 -8.61 31.19
C ASP A 50 4.23 -8.86 30.28
N PRO A 51 5.47 -8.53 30.69
CA PRO A 51 6.68 -8.69 29.87
C PRO A 51 7.11 -10.16 29.63
N THR A 52 6.59 -11.10 30.40
CA THR A 52 6.81 -12.56 30.24
C THR A 52 5.92 -13.20 29.16
N SER A 53 4.93 -12.47 28.64
CA SER A 53 3.95 -12.96 27.67
C SER A 53 4.41 -12.99 26.22
N ILE A 54 5.64 -12.50 25.95
CA ILE A 54 6.23 -12.47 24.60
C ILE A 54 6.85 -13.84 24.30
N PRO A 55 6.40 -14.56 23.25
CA PRO A 55 6.95 -15.86 22.89
C PRO A 55 8.46 -15.79 22.68
N LYS A 56 9.23 -16.76 23.21
CA LYS A 56 10.71 -16.76 23.12
C LYS A 56 11.25 -16.53 21.70
N LYS A 57 10.54 -17.05 20.69
CA LYS A 57 10.84 -16.86 19.26
C LYS A 57 10.81 -15.41 18.77
N HIS A 58 10.15 -14.51 19.49
CA HIS A 58 10.03 -13.09 19.17
C HIS A 58 10.85 -12.19 20.12
N LEU A 59 11.53 -12.74 21.12
CA LEU A 59 12.32 -11.94 22.08
C LEU A 59 13.50 -11.20 21.43
N VAL A 60 14.16 -11.82 20.44
CA VAL A 60 15.28 -11.19 19.72
C VAL A 60 14.79 -10.03 18.87
N GLU A 61 13.72 -10.24 18.08
CA GLU A 61 13.07 -9.20 17.28
C GLU A 61 12.50 -8.08 18.16
N TRP A 62 11.91 -8.45 19.30
CA TRP A 62 11.38 -7.50 20.26
C TRP A 62 12.47 -6.66 20.91
N ASN A 63 13.60 -7.25 21.31
CA ASN A 63 14.71 -6.51 21.90
C ASN A 63 15.29 -5.45 20.93
N ALA A 64 15.22 -5.69 19.62
CA ALA A 64 15.61 -4.72 18.60
C ALA A 64 14.59 -3.58 18.40
N VAL A 65 13.31 -3.81 18.70
CA VAL A 65 12.20 -2.89 18.39
C VAL A 65 11.54 -2.29 19.65
N ARG A 66 11.97 -2.70 20.85
CA ARG A 66 11.39 -2.25 22.15
C ARG A 66 11.63 -0.78 22.48
N THR A 67 12.62 -0.15 21.84
CA THR A 67 12.92 1.28 22.01
C THR A 67 12.00 2.10 21.11
N ASP A 68 11.65 3.31 21.52
CA ASP A 68 10.81 4.19 20.71
C ASP A 68 11.44 4.47 19.35
N VAL A 69 12.77 4.65 19.31
CA VAL A 69 13.55 4.78 18.07
C VAL A 69 13.41 3.53 17.19
N GLY A 70 13.59 2.32 17.74
CA GLY A 70 13.47 1.08 16.97
C GLY A 70 12.06 0.86 16.43
N TYR A 71 11.04 1.21 17.21
CA TYR A 71 9.64 1.12 16.79
C TYR A 71 9.28 2.17 15.72
N ILE A 72 9.79 3.40 15.83
CA ILE A 72 9.65 4.43 14.79
C ILE A 72 10.31 3.97 13.49
N THR A 73 11.49 3.37 13.53
CA THR A 73 12.17 2.85 12.34
C THR A 73 11.36 1.76 11.63
N VAL A 74 10.69 0.89 12.38
CA VAL A 74 9.79 -0.12 11.78
C VAL A 74 8.53 0.52 11.19
N LEU A 75 7.95 1.52 11.87
CA LEU A 75 6.81 2.27 11.35
C LEU A 75 7.17 3.00 10.05
N THR A 76 8.34 3.65 9.98
CA THR A 76 8.78 4.37 8.77
C THR A 76 9.05 3.41 7.61
N GLN A 77 9.67 2.26 7.86
CA GLN A 77 9.85 1.22 6.83
C GLN A 77 8.52 0.70 6.29
N GLU A 78 7.52 0.49 7.14
CA GLU A 78 6.18 0.09 6.69
C GLU A 78 5.45 1.21 5.94
N LEU A 79 5.61 2.46 6.37
CA LEU A 79 5.12 3.65 5.67
C LEU A 79 5.74 3.78 4.27
N GLU A 80 7.04 3.50 4.14
CA GLU A 80 7.75 3.51 2.88
C GLU A 80 7.21 2.43 1.93
N LYS A 81 6.97 1.20 2.43
CA LYS A 81 6.29 0.14 1.66
C LYS A 81 4.88 0.54 1.22
N LEU A 82 4.13 1.22 2.09
CA LEU A 82 2.81 1.77 1.75
C LEU A 82 2.90 2.91 0.74
N SER A 83 3.95 3.72 0.79
CA SER A 83 4.20 4.78 -0.19
C SER A 83 4.48 4.20 -1.58
N ALA A 84 5.11 3.02 -1.66
CA ALA A 84 5.30 2.27 -2.89
C ALA A 84 3.98 1.73 -3.50
N LEU A 85 2.86 1.78 -2.76
CA LEU A 85 1.54 1.49 -3.31
C LEU A 85 1.01 2.65 -4.17
N ARG A 86 1.43 3.90 -3.92
CA ARG A 86 0.94 5.08 -4.67
C ARG A 86 1.22 5.01 -6.17
N PRO A 87 2.45 4.71 -6.63
CA PRO A 87 2.72 4.57 -8.06
C PRO A 87 1.90 3.45 -8.72
N ALA A 88 1.69 2.33 -8.02
CA ALA A 88 0.89 1.23 -8.53
C ALA A 88 -0.59 1.62 -8.69
N LEU A 89 -1.14 2.37 -7.73
CA LEU A 89 -2.51 2.89 -7.82
C LEU A 89 -2.66 3.90 -8.95
N PHE A 90 -1.73 4.85 -9.06
CA PHE A 90 -1.73 5.82 -10.15
C PHE A 90 -1.69 5.14 -11.54
N ASN A 91 -0.82 4.14 -11.71
CA ASN A 91 -0.78 3.35 -12.94
C ASN A 91 -2.12 2.64 -13.20
N SER A 92 -2.78 2.14 -12.16
CA SER A 92 -4.09 1.51 -12.27
C SER A 92 -5.20 2.50 -12.64
N GLU A 93 -5.15 3.75 -12.15
CA GLU A 93 -6.07 4.83 -12.59
C GLU A 93 -5.88 5.15 -14.06
N VAL A 94 -4.63 5.35 -14.48
CA VAL A 94 -4.28 5.65 -15.87
C VAL A 94 -4.73 4.50 -16.78
N SER A 95 -4.48 3.24 -16.39
CA SER A 95 -5.00 2.06 -17.10
C SER A 95 -6.52 2.07 -17.21
N ALA A 96 -7.25 2.32 -16.12
CA ALA A 96 -8.71 2.32 -16.13
C ALA A 96 -9.27 3.37 -17.12
N ILE A 97 -8.71 4.58 -17.11
CA ILE A 97 -9.08 5.66 -18.04
C ILE A 97 -8.79 5.24 -19.49
N LEU A 98 -7.61 4.70 -19.75
CA LEU A 98 -7.21 4.20 -21.07
C LEU A 98 -8.16 3.11 -21.59
N ILE A 99 -8.56 2.17 -20.73
CA ILE A 99 -9.52 1.12 -21.09
C ILE A 99 -10.87 1.74 -21.51
N VAL A 100 -11.38 2.71 -20.73
CA VAL A 100 -12.64 3.39 -21.05
C VAL A 100 -12.55 4.15 -22.38
N VAL A 101 -11.44 4.86 -22.62
CA VAL A 101 -11.20 5.57 -23.88
C VAL A 101 -11.17 4.58 -25.05
N LEU A 102 -10.44 3.47 -24.92
CA LEU A 102 -10.34 2.44 -25.94
C LEU A 102 -11.71 1.82 -26.27
N MET A 103 -12.58 1.63 -25.28
CA MET A 103 -13.93 1.06 -25.48
C MET A 103 -14.88 2.00 -26.24
N ILE A 104 -14.64 3.31 -26.24
CA ILE A 104 -15.50 4.31 -26.91
C ILE A 104 -15.03 4.58 -28.35
N VAL A 105 -13.78 4.23 -28.68
CA VAL A 105 -13.16 4.52 -29.96
C VAL A 105 -13.80 3.69 -31.11
N PRO A 106 -14.10 4.30 -32.27
CA PRO A 106 -14.76 3.63 -33.42
C PRO A 106 -13.94 2.52 -34.14
N GLY A 107 -12.82 2.06 -33.59
CA GLY A 107 -12.06 0.89 -34.05
C GLY A 107 -12.12 -0.30 -33.08
N PHE A 108 -13.01 -0.25 -32.09
CA PHE A 108 -13.06 -1.25 -31.04
C PHE A 108 -13.67 -2.58 -31.51
N GLU A 109 -12.86 -3.63 -31.55
CA GLU A 109 -13.32 -4.98 -31.85
C GLU A 109 -14.14 -5.54 -30.68
N LYS A 110 -15.39 -5.95 -30.97
CA LYS A 110 -16.29 -6.55 -29.98
C LYS A 110 -15.72 -7.79 -29.29
N GLY A 111 -14.80 -8.51 -29.94
CA GLY A 111 -14.12 -9.68 -29.36
C GLY A 111 -13.24 -9.35 -28.14
N VAL A 112 -12.72 -8.12 -28.07
CA VAL A 112 -11.84 -7.67 -26.97
C VAL A 112 -12.64 -6.99 -25.84
N PHE A 113 -13.95 -6.79 -26.03
CA PHE A 113 -14.85 -6.18 -25.04
C PHE A 113 -14.79 -6.87 -23.69
N ILE A 114 -14.92 -8.19 -23.69
CA ILE A 114 -14.96 -8.99 -22.46
C ILE A 114 -13.62 -8.88 -21.73
N LEU A 115 -12.50 -8.98 -22.45
CA LEU A 115 -11.18 -8.85 -21.86
C LEU A 115 -10.97 -7.47 -21.23
N MET A 116 -11.32 -6.39 -21.94
CA MET A 116 -11.22 -5.02 -21.44
C MET A 116 -12.11 -4.79 -20.22
N ALA A 117 -13.32 -5.34 -20.21
CA ALA A 117 -14.22 -5.27 -19.06
C ALA A 117 -13.65 -5.98 -17.82
N ILE A 118 -13.02 -7.15 -18.01
CA ILE A 118 -12.33 -7.88 -16.93
C ILE A 118 -11.14 -7.06 -16.40
N LEU A 119 -10.32 -6.51 -17.29
CA LEU A 119 -9.18 -5.67 -16.91
C LEU A 119 -9.63 -4.42 -16.16
N LEU A 120 -10.72 -3.78 -16.62
CA LEU A 120 -11.30 -2.63 -15.94
C LEU A 120 -11.79 -2.99 -14.53
N ALA A 121 -12.49 -4.12 -14.38
CA ALA A 121 -12.94 -4.59 -13.07
C ALA A 121 -11.76 -4.87 -12.13
N LEU A 122 -10.65 -5.43 -12.63
CA LEU A 122 -9.43 -5.64 -11.86
C LEU A 122 -8.77 -4.33 -11.45
N CYS A 123 -8.66 -3.35 -12.35
CA CYS A 123 -8.14 -2.02 -12.02
C CYS A 123 -8.99 -1.35 -10.93
N LEU A 124 -10.32 -1.35 -11.08
CA LEU A 124 -11.23 -0.79 -10.09
C LEU A 124 -11.12 -1.49 -8.73
N PHE A 125 -10.97 -2.81 -8.73
CA PHE A 125 -10.73 -3.58 -7.51
C PHE A 125 -9.43 -3.13 -6.82
N VAL A 126 -8.32 -3.04 -7.56
CA VAL A 126 -7.03 -2.58 -7.03
C VAL A 126 -7.13 -1.16 -6.48
N LEU A 127 -7.81 -0.25 -7.18
CA LEU A 127 -8.03 1.12 -6.72
C LEU A 127 -8.82 1.16 -5.41
N VAL A 128 -10.00 0.55 -5.36
CA VAL A 128 -10.86 0.56 -4.17
C VAL A 128 -10.14 -0.04 -2.96
N TYR A 129 -9.49 -1.20 -3.14
CA TYR A 129 -8.78 -1.86 -2.04
C TYR A 129 -7.52 -1.10 -1.63
N GLY A 130 -6.73 -0.62 -2.58
CA GLY A 130 -5.51 0.13 -2.31
C GLY A 130 -5.77 1.45 -1.59
N TYR A 131 -6.79 2.20 -2.01
CA TYR A 131 -7.20 3.43 -1.31
C TYR A 131 -7.69 3.16 0.10
N ARG A 132 -8.51 2.11 0.30
CA ARG A 132 -8.99 1.72 1.63
C ARG A 132 -7.83 1.37 2.57
N ILE A 133 -6.82 0.67 2.07
CA ILE A 133 -5.63 0.29 2.84
C ILE A 133 -4.77 1.50 3.13
N MET A 134 -4.41 2.32 2.14
CA MET A 134 -3.65 3.55 2.39
C MET A 134 -4.32 4.44 3.43
N LYS A 135 -5.64 4.59 3.36
CA LYS A 135 -6.39 5.41 4.33
C LYS A 135 -6.31 4.80 5.74
N ARG A 136 -6.73 3.53 5.89
CA ARG A 136 -6.78 2.85 7.20
C ARG A 136 -5.40 2.78 7.85
N PHE A 137 -4.39 2.38 7.08
CA PHE A 137 -3.05 2.24 7.61
C PHE A 137 -2.38 3.60 7.80
N GLY A 138 -2.51 4.53 6.84
CA GLY A 138 -1.96 5.89 6.97
C GLY A 138 -2.46 6.61 8.22
N GLU A 139 -3.76 6.56 8.50
CA GLU A 139 -4.33 7.11 9.74
C GLU A 139 -3.74 6.42 10.98
N ALA A 140 -3.63 5.09 10.98
CA ALA A 140 -3.06 4.33 12.09
C ALA A 140 -1.58 4.66 12.33
N TYR A 141 -0.77 4.85 11.27
CA TYR A 141 0.64 5.24 11.38
C TYR A 141 0.78 6.65 11.95
N VAL A 142 0.00 7.62 11.44
CA VAL A 142 0.05 9.02 11.91
C VAL A 142 -0.35 9.13 13.38
N VAL A 143 -1.42 8.45 13.79
CA VAL A 143 -1.85 8.42 15.19
C VAL A 143 -0.78 7.80 16.08
N THR A 144 -0.17 6.70 15.64
CA THR A 144 0.88 6.03 16.41
C THR A 144 2.13 6.90 16.54
N ALA A 145 2.54 7.59 15.47
CA ALA A 145 3.67 8.51 15.49
C ALA A 145 3.42 9.72 16.41
N ARG A 146 2.21 10.32 16.33
CA ARG A 146 1.81 11.44 17.19
C ARG A 146 1.82 11.07 18.67
N ASN A 147 1.23 9.92 19.02
CA ASN A 147 1.22 9.42 20.40
C ASN A 147 2.63 9.14 20.98
N MET A 148 3.65 8.93 20.13
CA MET A 148 5.04 8.81 20.58
C MET A 148 5.76 10.15 20.69
N SER A 149 5.43 11.12 19.82
CA SER A 149 5.91 12.50 19.96
C SER A 149 5.43 13.11 21.28
N ASP A 150 4.12 12.99 21.55
CA ASP A 150 3.50 13.58 22.73
C ASP A 150 4.06 12.95 24.04
N LYS A 151 4.35 11.64 24.05
CA LYS A 151 5.01 10.97 25.18
C LYS A 151 6.49 11.35 25.37
N GLY A 152 7.18 11.76 24.29
CA GLY A 152 8.55 12.24 24.36
C GLY A 152 8.64 13.61 25.03
N GLU A 153 7.65 14.47 24.80
CA GLU A 153 7.56 15.82 25.39
C GLU A 153 7.33 15.75 26.92
N ASP A 154 6.38 14.95 27.38
CA ASP A 154 6.10 14.77 28.82
C ASP A 154 7.32 14.23 29.61
N SER A 155 8.14 13.41 28.96
CA SER A 155 9.37 12.86 29.57
C SER A 155 10.52 13.86 29.67
N ASN A 156 10.51 14.90 28.82
CA ASN A 156 11.57 15.90 28.80
C ASN A 156 11.27 17.06 29.77
N ASP A 157 9.99 17.43 29.93
CA ASP A 157 9.57 18.44 30.92
C ASP A 157 9.76 17.98 32.37
N SER A 158 9.75 16.67 32.63
CA SER A 158 10.06 16.11 33.96
C SER A 158 11.56 16.05 34.28
N MET A 159 12.44 16.39 33.34
CA MET A 159 13.89 16.45 33.55
C MET A 159 14.40 17.86 33.91
N TYR A 160 13.54 18.87 33.83
CA TYR A 160 13.84 20.28 34.11
C TYR A 160 13.10 20.86 35.35
N VAL A 161 12.51 20.00 36.19
CA VAL A 161 11.91 20.39 37.49
C VAL A 161 12.76 19.92 38.66
#